data_AF-A0A517Q660-F1
#
_entry.id   AF-A0A517Q660-F1
#
_cell.length_a   1.000
_cell.length_b   1.000
_cell.length_c   1.000
_cell.angle_alpha   90.00
_cell.angle_beta   90.00
_cell.angle_gamma   90.00
#
_symmetry.space_group_name_H-M   'P 1'
#
loop_
_entity.id
_entity.type
_entity.pdbx_description
1 polymer ?
#
loop_
_entity_poly.entity_id
_entity_poly.type
_entity_poly.pdbx_seq_one_letter_code
_entity_poly.pdbx_strand_id
1 'polypeptide(L)'
;MTATFQIFLPQQSVETIPELPEDSALSFGTLPQDHLRDLTTEELSALCEQTEADYIGFLDVPLAEAGQLNQLAAANIDPSQTSLVLSPFDGADLFVQAWETLTPWAAALALNPFEHAVVLIRKADLLSLQNLTPSRDLLWQALIRLVQTGLGCQLADTRIEVADYHGFPQTLPELAPAEPGSERDWLYSLLQAWQPTEDLETITSRPDATAVKAGLLCIHDYLDESHQFSQSVQHDGRHRAGDYWHHIMHRREPDYSNAKYWSRAVGYHPLLDELPDMVAPLFEQFQSSQVLDWQTPLVSSGRWSLNDFVDCCAECAASGDPELNAFAKQAQWIEMQLLLQRTSLDATTG
;
A
#
# COMPACT_ATOMS: atom_id res chain seq x y z
N MET A 1 -7.32 1.94 -32.21
CA MET A 1 -6.99 0.50 -32.19
C MET A 1 -7.21 0.05 -30.76
N THR A 2 -7.79 -1.12 -30.55
CA THR A 2 -7.91 -1.69 -29.19
C THR A 2 -6.51 -2.00 -28.68
N ALA A 3 -6.19 -1.59 -27.46
CA ALA A 3 -4.92 -1.89 -26.83
C ALA A 3 -4.73 -3.41 -26.69
N THR A 4 -3.49 -3.87 -26.80
CA THR A 4 -3.11 -5.27 -26.59
C THR A 4 -2.31 -5.42 -25.30
N PHE A 5 -2.46 -6.58 -24.64
CA PHE A 5 -1.95 -6.84 -23.30
C PHE A 5 -1.19 -8.16 -23.24
N GLN A 6 -0.04 -8.15 -22.56
CA GLN A 6 0.72 -9.35 -22.22
C GLN A 6 0.95 -9.37 -20.72
N ILE A 7 0.42 -10.37 -20.00
CA ILE A 7 0.68 -10.52 -18.55
C ILE A 7 1.73 -11.61 -18.34
N PHE A 8 2.81 -11.28 -17.62
CA PHE A 8 3.85 -12.20 -17.22
C PHE A 8 3.62 -12.75 -15.82
N LEU A 9 3.73 -14.07 -15.69
CA LEU A 9 3.44 -14.86 -14.49
C LEU A 9 4.58 -15.86 -14.21
N PRO A 10 4.76 -16.31 -12.96
CA PRO A 10 5.64 -17.43 -12.65
C PRO A 10 5.26 -18.68 -13.46
N GLN A 11 6.25 -19.47 -13.88
CA GLN A 11 6.02 -20.63 -14.76
C GLN A 11 4.92 -21.57 -14.25
N GLN A 12 4.92 -21.86 -12.95
CA GLN A 12 3.96 -22.74 -12.30
C GLN A 12 2.52 -22.20 -12.34
N SER A 13 2.35 -20.88 -12.41
CA SER A 13 1.05 -20.21 -12.49
C SER A 13 0.51 -20.16 -13.92
N VAL A 14 1.37 -20.22 -14.94
CA VAL A 14 0.93 -20.24 -16.35
C VAL A 14 0.21 -21.53 -16.71
N GLU A 15 0.65 -22.65 -16.13
CA GLU A 15 0.08 -23.98 -16.41
C GLU A 15 -1.36 -24.15 -15.89
N THR A 16 -1.81 -23.28 -15.00
CA THR A 16 -3.15 -23.33 -14.40
C THR A 16 -4.15 -22.36 -15.04
N ILE A 17 -3.72 -21.54 -16.02
CA ILE A 17 -4.58 -20.53 -16.63
C ILE A 17 -5.55 -21.17 -17.64
N PRO A 18 -6.86 -20.88 -17.56
CA PRO A 18 -7.83 -21.25 -18.58
C PRO A 18 -7.45 -20.76 -19.99
N GLU A 19 -7.80 -21.53 -21.02
CA GLU A 19 -7.63 -21.08 -22.42
C GLU A 19 -8.44 -19.80 -22.68
N LEU A 20 -7.77 -18.80 -23.25
CA LEU A 20 -8.38 -17.56 -23.68
C LEU A 20 -9.12 -17.72 -25.01
N PRO A 21 -10.15 -16.90 -25.31
CA PRO A 21 -10.73 -16.83 -26.65
C PRO A 21 -9.69 -16.48 -27.72
N GLU A 22 -9.81 -17.06 -28.93
CA GLU A 22 -8.84 -16.85 -30.03
C GLU A 22 -8.64 -15.38 -30.43
N ASP A 23 -9.67 -14.54 -30.28
CA ASP A 23 -9.64 -13.10 -30.60
C ASP A 23 -9.32 -12.21 -29.37
N SER A 24 -8.80 -12.78 -28.27
CA SER A 24 -8.49 -12.02 -27.07
C SER A 24 -7.35 -11.02 -27.32
N ALA A 25 -7.54 -9.78 -26.87
CA ALA A 25 -6.48 -8.77 -26.83
C ALA A 25 -5.46 -9.04 -25.70
N LEU A 26 -5.73 -10.05 -24.85
CA LEU A 26 -4.87 -10.49 -23.76
C LEU A 26 -4.11 -11.76 -24.14
N SER A 27 -2.85 -11.81 -23.73
CA SER A 27 -1.98 -12.98 -23.83
C SER A 27 -1.19 -13.16 -22.54
N PHE A 28 -0.74 -14.39 -22.29
CA PHE A 28 0.05 -14.74 -21.11
C PHE A 28 1.45 -15.18 -21.49
N GLY A 29 2.42 -14.80 -20.67
CA GLY A 29 3.82 -15.14 -20.83
C GLY A 29 4.43 -15.57 -19.51
N THR A 30 5.61 -16.16 -19.58
CA THR A 30 6.32 -16.69 -18.41
C THR A 30 7.41 -15.74 -17.96
N LEU A 31 7.53 -15.53 -16.66
CA LEU A 31 8.67 -14.86 -16.04
C LEU A 31 9.93 -15.75 -16.10
N PRO A 32 11.13 -15.17 -16.23
CA PRO A 32 12.38 -15.93 -16.14
C PRO A 32 12.68 -16.42 -14.71
N GLN A 33 12.05 -15.81 -13.71
CA GLN A 33 12.22 -16.08 -12.28
C GLN A 33 10.91 -16.62 -11.67
N ASP A 34 11.03 -17.27 -10.50
CA ASP A 34 9.88 -17.79 -9.76
C ASP A 34 9.04 -16.69 -9.11
N HIS A 35 9.65 -15.53 -8.82
CA HIS A 35 8.99 -14.38 -8.20
C HIS A 35 9.35 -13.06 -8.87
N LEU A 36 8.42 -12.09 -8.84
CA LEU A 36 8.65 -10.74 -9.36
C LEU A 36 9.80 -10.04 -8.63
N ARG A 37 9.96 -10.36 -7.34
CA ARG A 37 10.98 -9.76 -6.47
C ARG A 37 12.42 -10.10 -6.86
N ASP A 38 12.60 -11.10 -7.72
CA ASP A 38 13.92 -11.58 -8.15
C ASP A 38 14.25 -11.12 -9.59
N LEU A 39 13.35 -10.35 -10.21
CA LEU A 39 13.52 -9.84 -11.57
C LEU A 39 14.64 -8.79 -11.65
N THR A 40 15.57 -8.97 -12.59
CA THR A 40 16.63 -8.00 -12.89
C THR A 40 16.21 -6.94 -13.92
N THR A 41 17.00 -5.86 -14.03
CA THR A 41 16.80 -4.81 -15.04
C THR A 41 16.94 -5.33 -16.48
N GLU A 42 17.88 -6.25 -16.70
CA GLU A 42 18.15 -6.89 -17.97
C GLU A 42 16.99 -7.80 -18.37
N GLU A 43 16.47 -8.59 -17.43
CA GLU A 43 15.31 -9.46 -17.66
C GLU A 43 14.04 -8.66 -17.92
N LEU A 44 13.80 -7.57 -17.17
CA LEU A 44 12.68 -6.68 -17.42
C LEU A 44 12.74 -6.08 -18.84
N SER A 45 13.92 -5.70 -19.29
CA SER A 45 14.13 -5.21 -20.66
C SER A 45 13.87 -6.30 -21.70
N ALA A 46 14.36 -7.52 -21.45
CA ALA A 46 14.12 -8.67 -22.34
C ALA A 46 12.63 -9.04 -22.42
N LEU A 47 11.89 -8.98 -21.29
CA LEU A 47 10.43 -9.18 -21.25
C LEU A 47 9.70 -8.14 -22.10
N CYS A 48 10.20 -6.89 -22.16
CA CYS A 48 9.64 -5.86 -23.03
C CYS A 48 9.94 -6.13 -24.51
N GLU A 49 11.14 -6.61 -24.84
CA GLU A 49 11.55 -6.88 -26.23
C GLU A 49 10.84 -8.09 -26.85
N GLN A 50 10.45 -9.09 -26.04
CA GLN A 50 9.83 -10.31 -26.54
C GLN A 50 8.34 -10.19 -26.86
N THR A 51 7.69 -9.07 -26.50
CA THR A 51 6.26 -8.88 -26.71
C THR A 51 5.95 -7.70 -27.62
N GLU A 52 5.03 -7.91 -28.56
CA GLU A 52 4.49 -6.85 -29.42
C GLU A 52 3.34 -6.09 -28.74
N ALA A 53 2.88 -6.53 -27.56
CA ALA A 53 1.76 -5.92 -26.85
C ALA A 53 2.03 -4.44 -26.48
N ASP A 54 0.96 -3.64 -26.43
CA ASP A 54 1.02 -2.23 -26.02
C ASP A 54 1.28 -2.08 -24.52
N TYR A 55 0.70 -2.98 -23.72
CA TYR A 55 0.82 -3.03 -22.26
C TYR A 55 1.43 -4.34 -21.79
N ILE A 56 2.23 -4.23 -20.75
CA ILE A 56 2.85 -5.36 -20.06
C ILE A 56 2.30 -5.39 -18.63
N GLY A 57 1.80 -6.56 -18.23
CA GLY A 57 1.32 -6.84 -16.90
C GLY A 57 2.24 -7.78 -16.14
N PHE A 58 2.19 -7.68 -14.81
CA PHE A 58 2.92 -8.55 -13.90
C PHE A 58 1.99 -9.04 -12.80
N LEU A 59 2.07 -10.32 -12.49
CA LEU A 59 1.32 -10.92 -11.38
C LEU A 59 2.17 -12.04 -10.75
N ASP A 60 2.35 -12.01 -9.43
CA ASP A 60 3.13 -12.98 -8.65
C ASP A 60 2.23 -13.94 -7.83
N VAL A 61 0.93 -13.96 -8.14
CA VAL A 61 -0.08 -14.74 -7.40
C VAL A 61 -0.89 -15.57 -8.39
N PRO A 62 -1.19 -16.85 -8.10
CA PRO A 62 -2.04 -17.66 -8.96
C PRO A 62 -3.45 -17.06 -9.11
N LEU A 63 -3.94 -17.02 -10.34
CA LEU A 63 -5.32 -16.60 -10.63
C LEU A 63 -6.30 -17.68 -10.17
N ALA A 64 -7.41 -17.28 -9.53
CA ALA A 64 -8.51 -18.18 -9.26
C ALA A 64 -9.36 -18.40 -10.51
N GLU A 65 -9.66 -17.32 -11.26
CA GLU A 65 -10.40 -17.36 -12.52
C GLU A 65 -9.85 -16.35 -13.54
N ALA A 66 -9.49 -16.80 -14.76
CA ALA A 66 -8.99 -15.89 -15.81
C ALA A 66 -10.07 -15.09 -16.55
N GLY A 67 -11.36 -15.40 -16.33
CA GLY A 67 -12.48 -14.73 -16.99
C GLY A 67 -12.53 -13.21 -16.73
N GLN A 68 -12.11 -12.78 -15.54
CA GLN A 68 -12.06 -11.37 -15.14
C GLN A 68 -10.97 -10.59 -15.88
N LEU A 69 -9.84 -11.22 -16.21
CA LEU A 69 -8.77 -10.56 -16.98
C LEU A 69 -9.18 -10.27 -18.43
N ASN A 70 -10.07 -11.09 -19.00
CA ASN A 70 -10.66 -10.78 -20.32
C ASN A 70 -11.52 -9.52 -20.28
N GLN A 71 -12.19 -9.25 -19.16
CA GLN A 71 -12.96 -8.01 -18.99
C GLN A 71 -12.04 -6.80 -18.89
N LEU A 72 -10.88 -6.95 -18.25
CA LEU A 72 -9.85 -5.91 -18.21
C LEU A 72 -9.33 -5.57 -19.62
N ALA A 73 -9.07 -6.59 -20.45
CA ALA A 73 -8.65 -6.39 -21.84
C ALA A 73 -9.76 -5.81 -22.73
N ALA A 74 -11.02 -6.04 -22.38
CA ALA A 74 -12.19 -5.44 -23.03
C ALA A 74 -12.52 -4.03 -22.49
N ALA A 75 -11.88 -3.59 -21.41
CA ALA A 75 -12.07 -2.25 -20.88
C ALA A 75 -11.50 -1.22 -21.88
N ASN A 76 -12.22 -0.12 -22.10
CA ASN A 76 -11.80 0.95 -22.99
C ASN A 76 -10.61 1.72 -22.39
N ILE A 77 -9.41 1.16 -22.49
CA ILE A 77 -8.16 1.82 -22.17
C ILE A 77 -7.75 2.64 -23.40
N ASP A 78 -7.61 3.96 -23.24
CA ASP A 78 -7.06 4.84 -24.27
C ASP A 78 -5.53 4.89 -24.15
N PRO A 79 -4.77 4.24 -25.07
CA PRO A 79 -3.32 4.21 -24.98
C PRO A 79 -2.65 5.57 -25.24
N SER A 80 -3.40 6.60 -25.61
CA SER A 80 -2.87 7.96 -25.69
C SER A 80 -2.90 8.70 -24.36
N GLN A 81 -3.76 8.29 -23.42
CA GLN A 81 -3.98 8.98 -22.14
C GLN A 81 -3.53 8.15 -20.93
N THR A 82 -3.64 6.82 -20.99
CA THR A 82 -3.43 5.96 -19.82
C THR A 82 -2.11 5.20 -19.89
N SER A 83 -1.12 5.54 -19.06
CA SER A 83 0.16 4.83 -18.99
C SER A 83 0.10 3.62 -18.06
N LEU A 84 -0.63 3.76 -16.96
CA LEU A 84 -0.76 2.75 -15.91
C LEU A 84 -2.23 2.37 -15.73
N VAL A 85 -2.50 1.08 -15.62
CA VAL A 85 -3.81 0.55 -15.20
C VAL A 85 -3.61 -0.37 -14.02
N LEU A 86 -4.38 -0.15 -12.95
CA LEU A 86 -4.38 -0.98 -11.76
C LEU A 86 -5.72 -1.71 -11.69
N SER A 87 -5.71 -3.03 -11.77
CA SER A 87 -6.91 -3.87 -11.59
C SER A 87 -6.83 -4.53 -10.21
N PRO A 88 -7.53 -4.00 -9.19
CA PRO A 88 -7.37 -4.47 -7.81
C PRO A 88 -7.84 -5.90 -7.63
N PHE A 89 -7.24 -6.61 -6.69
CA PHE A 89 -7.72 -7.92 -6.28
C PHE A 89 -9.06 -7.81 -5.56
N ASP A 90 -9.86 -8.87 -5.60
CA ASP A 90 -11.05 -8.96 -4.75
C ASP A 90 -10.65 -8.91 -3.26
N GLY A 91 -11.35 -8.10 -2.46
CA GLY A 91 -10.98 -7.82 -1.07
C GLY A 91 -9.85 -6.80 -0.84
N ALA A 92 -9.29 -6.18 -1.89
CA ALA A 92 -8.26 -5.14 -1.78
C ALA A 92 -8.85 -3.74 -1.44
N ASP A 93 -9.86 -3.67 -0.58
CA ASP A 93 -10.68 -2.47 -0.39
C ASP A 93 -9.87 -1.27 0.14
N LEU A 94 -8.96 -1.49 1.09
CA LEU A 94 -8.09 -0.44 1.61
C LEU A 94 -7.11 0.11 0.56
N PHE A 95 -6.65 -0.75 -0.36
CA PHE A 95 -5.82 -0.33 -1.48
C PHE A 95 -6.62 0.54 -2.45
N VAL A 96 -7.84 0.12 -2.81
CA VAL A 96 -8.75 0.89 -3.66
C VAL A 96 -9.00 2.25 -3.04
N GLN A 97 -9.40 2.29 -1.77
CA GLN A 97 -9.70 3.52 -1.05
C GLN A 97 -8.49 4.46 -1.01
N ALA A 98 -7.28 3.92 -0.84
CA ALA A 98 -6.05 4.69 -0.88
C ALA A 98 -5.82 5.34 -2.26
N TRP A 99 -6.02 4.59 -3.36
CA TRP A 99 -5.85 5.11 -4.72
C TRP A 99 -6.96 6.08 -5.18
N GLU A 100 -8.14 6.02 -4.55
CA GLU A 100 -9.22 7.00 -4.75
C GLU A 100 -9.03 8.28 -3.93
N THR A 101 -8.38 8.18 -2.77
CA THR A 101 -8.26 9.28 -1.80
C THR A 101 -6.94 10.04 -1.92
N LEU A 102 -5.84 9.32 -2.14
CA LEU A 102 -4.51 9.89 -2.30
C LEU A 102 -4.26 10.25 -3.77
N THR A 103 -3.34 11.17 -4.01
CA THR A 103 -2.76 11.32 -5.35
C THR A 103 -2.08 10.02 -5.76
N PRO A 104 -1.97 9.72 -7.08
CA PRO A 104 -1.24 8.53 -7.53
C PRO A 104 0.16 8.42 -6.95
N TRP A 105 0.89 9.54 -6.77
CA TRP A 105 2.26 9.50 -6.26
C TRP A 105 2.29 9.15 -4.77
N ALA A 106 1.47 9.78 -3.94
CA ALA A 106 1.34 9.41 -2.53
C ALA A 106 0.81 7.98 -2.35
N ALA A 107 -0.17 7.55 -3.17
CA ALA A 107 -0.70 6.18 -3.14
C ALA A 107 0.38 5.13 -3.48
N ALA A 108 1.16 5.38 -4.54
CA ALA A 108 2.26 4.50 -4.95
C ALA A 108 3.40 4.46 -3.93
N LEU A 109 3.63 5.55 -3.18
CA LEU A 109 4.55 5.54 -2.05
C LEU A 109 3.96 4.83 -0.84
N ALA A 110 2.65 4.87 -0.64
CA ALA A 110 2.01 4.27 0.53
C ALA A 110 1.96 2.74 0.48
N LEU A 111 1.62 2.18 -0.68
CA LEU A 111 1.39 0.76 -0.87
C LEU A 111 2.05 0.27 -2.16
N ASN A 112 2.64 -0.91 -2.10
CA ASN A 112 3.16 -1.61 -3.27
C ASN A 112 1.99 -2.17 -4.11
N PRO A 113 1.68 -1.63 -5.31
CA PRO A 113 0.50 -2.04 -6.05
C PRO A 113 0.55 -3.50 -6.54
N PHE A 114 1.75 -4.06 -6.69
CA PHE A 114 1.95 -5.44 -7.14
C PHE A 114 1.52 -6.48 -6.10
N GLU A 115 1.24 -6.06 -4.87
CA GLU A 115 0.71 -6.93 -3.80
C GLU A 115 -0.82 -6.86 -3.67
N HIS A 116 -1.46 -5.95 -4.42
CA HIS A 116 -2.88 -5.63 -4.27
C HIS A 116 -3.66 -5.58 -5.59
N ALA A 117 -2.97 -5.63 -6.73
CA ALA A 117 -3.56 -5.47 -8.04
C ALA A 117 -2.74 -6.17 -9.13
N VAL A 118 -3.42 -6.50 -10.23
CA VAL A 118 -2.73 -6.66 -11.52
C VAL A 118 -2.37 -5.28 -12.02
N VAL A 119 -1.07 -5.04 -12.19
CA VAL A 119 -0.53 -3.77 -12.70
C VAL A 119 -0.22 -3.94 -14.18
N LEU A 120 -0.86 -3.13 -15.03
CA LEU A 120 -0.53 -3.00 -16.44
C LEU A 120 0.22 -1.70 -16.70
N ILE A 121 1.36 -1.79 -17.36
CA ILE A 121 2.22 -0.65 -17.70
C ILE A 121 2.36 -0.57 -19.21
N ARG A 122 2.16 0.62 -19.78
CA ARG A 122 2.40 0.86 -21.19
C ARG A 122 3.88 0.61 -21.50
N LYS A 123 4.15 -0.33 -22.43
CA LYS A 123 5.50 -0.79 -22.76
C LYS A 123 6.45 0.35 -23.12
N ALA A 124 5.97 1.30 -23.93
CA ALA A 124 6.78 2.46 -24.36
C ALA A 124 7.22 3.33 -23.18
N ASP A 125 6.36 3.51 -22.18
CA ASP A 125 6.66 4.33 -21.00
C ASP A 125 7.60 3.58 -20.05
N LEU A 126 7.39 2.27 -19.87
CA LEU A 126 8.30 1.41 -19.10
C LEU A 126 9.74 1.42 -19.67
N LEU A 127 9.87 1.28 -20.99
CA LEU A 127 11.16 1.35 -21.70
C LEU A 127 11.80 2.74 -21.69
N SER A 128 11.03 3.79 -21.39
CA SER A 128 11.56 5.15 -21.28
C SER A 128 12.29 5.42 -19.97
N LEU A 129 12.05 4.58 -18.94
CA LEU A 129 12.70 4.70 -17.65
C LEU A 129 14.20 4.43 -17.77
N GLN A 130 14.99 5.28 -17.13
CA GLN A 130 16.44 5.16 -17.07
C GLN A 130 16.90 5.06 -15.62
N ASN A 131 18.04 4.40 -15.39
CA ASN A 131 18.71 4.33 -14.09
C ASN A 131 17.86 3.74 -12.96
N LEU A 132 17.05 2.71 -13.26
CA LEU A 132 16.44 1.90 -12.20
C LEU A 132 17.56 1.24 -11.38
N THR A 133 17.46 1.35 -10.06
CA THR A 133 18.43 0.78 -9.15
C THR A 133 18.06 -0.68 -8.91
N PRO A 134 18.99 -1.65 -9.06
CA PRO A 134 18.74 -3.04 -8.71
C PRO A 134 18.17 -3.15 -7.29
N SER A 135 16.99 -3.74 -7.18
CA SER A 135 16.23 -3.87 -5.94
C SER A 135 15.28 -5.05 -6.05
N ARG A 136 14.88 -5.62 -4.91
CA ARG A 136 13.82 -6.63 -4.85
C ARG A 136 12.45 -6.07 -5.20
N ASP A 137 12.34 -4.76 -5.28
CA ASP A 137 11.11 -4.03 -5.59
C ASP A 137 11.24 -3.26 -6.91
N LEU A 138 11.98 -3.80 -7.88
CA LEU A 138 12.29 -3.13 -9.15
C LEU A 138 11.04 -2.58 -9.86
N LEU A 139 9.98 -3.39 -9.92
CA LEU A 139 8.72 -3.00 -10.56
C LEU A 139 7.98 -1.91 -9.78
N TRP A 140 8.01 -1.97 -8.45
CA TRP A 140 7.42 -0.92 -7.61
C TRP A 140 8.18 0.40 -7.76
N GLN A 141 9.51 0.35 -7.80
CA GLN A 141 10.34 1.51 -8.12
C GLN A 141 9.97 2.09 -9.49
N ALA A 142 9.86 1.24 -10.52
CA ALA A 142 9.48 1.67 -11.86
C ALA A 142 8.11 2.36 -11.87
N LEU A 143 7.12 1.79 -11.18
CA LEU A 143 5.78 2.35 -11.06
C LEU A 143 5.80 3.74 -10.39
N ILE A 144 6.49 3.91 -9.26
CA ILE A 144 6.60 5.22 -8.60
C ILE A 144 7.25 6.25 -9.54
N ARG A 145 8.30 5.86 -10.28
CA ARG A 145 8.94 6.75 -11.26
C ARG A 145 8.02 7.15 -12.39
N LEU A 146 7.18 6.25 -12.89
CA LEU A 146 6.21 6.57 -13.93
C LEU A 146 5.15 7.52 -13.42
N VAL A 147 4.61 7.27 -12.23
CA VAL A 147 3.63 8.17 -11.62
C VAL A 147 4.19 9.59 -11.41
N GLN A 148 5.47 9.72 -11.04
CA GLN A 148 6.15 11.02 -10.91
C GLN A 148 6.19 11.84 -12.20
N THR A 149 6.08 11.21 -13.37
CA THR A 149 6.06 11.93 -14.65
C THR A 149 4.73 12.62 -14.94
N GLY A 150 3.68 12.34 -14.14
CA GLY A 150 2.32 12.85 -14.37
C GLY A 150 1.58 12.15 -15.51
N LEU A 151 2.09 11.02 -16.00
CA LEU A 151 1.39 10.18 -16.96
C LEU A 151 0.11 9.60 -16.35
N GLY A 152 -0.93 9.43 -17.17
CA GLY A 152 -2.24 8.99 -16.69
C GLY A 152 -2.19 7.61 -16.02
N CYS A 153 -2.77 7.54 -14.82
CA CYS A 153 -2.99 6.30 -14.09
C CYS A 153 -4.49 6.07 -13.93
N GLN A 154 -4.95 4.85 -14.21
CA GLN A 154 -6.35 4.46 -14.13
C GLN A 154 -6.52 3.31 -13.13
N LEU A 155 -7.38 3.50 -12.14
CA LEU A 155 -7.89 2.42 -11.30
C LEU A 155 -9.08 1.77 -12.04
N ALA A 156 -9.00 0.47 -12.31
CA ALA A 156 -10.05 -0.27 -12.99
C ALA A 156 -11.13 -0.74 -12.01
N ASP A 157 -12.38 -0.73 -12.47
CA ASP A 157 -13.53 -1.23 -11.70
C ASP A 157 -13.53 -2.76 -11.56
N THR A 158 -12.89 -3.46 -12.50
CA THR A 158 -12.80 -4.92 -12.51
C THR A 158 -11.95 -5.41 -11.33
N ARG A 159 -12.57 -6.20 -10.45
CA ARG A 159 -11.88 -6.94 -9.38
C ARG A 159 -11.38 -8.28 -9.90
N ILE A 160 -10.14 -8.63 -9.52
CA ILE A 160 -9.47 -9.86 -9.94
C ILE A 160 -9.40 -10.83 -8.76
N GLU A 161 -9.99 -12.00 -8.92
CA GLU A 161 -9.90 -13.08 -7.94
C GLU A 161 -8.57 -13.82 -8.09
N VAL A 162 -7.77 -13.77 -7.03
CA VAL A 162 -6.49 -14.46 -6.90
C VAL A 162 -6.53 -15.39 -5.70
N ALA A 163 -5.76 -16.47 -5.76
CA ALA A 163 -5.67 -17.43 -4.67
C ALA A 163 -4.96 -16.81 -3.44
N ASP A 164 -5.38 -17.21 -2.24
CA ASP A 164 -4.71 -16.91 -0.97
C ASP A 164 -4.49 -15.41 -0.65
N TYR A 165 -5.31 -14.53 -1.26
CA TYR A 165 -5.31 -13.10 -0.93
C TYR A 165 -6.36 -12.79 0.14
N HIS A 166 -5.93 -12.10 1.19
CA HIS A 166 -6.74 -11.81 2.37
C HIS A 166 -6.81 -10.31 2.69
N GLY A 167 -6.62 -9.45 1.69
CA GLY A 167 -6.69 -7.99 1.86
C GLY A 167 -5.41 -7.32 2.37
N PHE A 168 -4.34 -8.10 2.66
CA PHE A 168 -3.09 -7.61 3.24
C PHE A 168 -1.89 -7.81 2.31
N PRO A 169 -0.82 -6.99 2.45
CA PRO A 169 0.45 -7.24 1.79
C PRO A 169 1.08 -8.54 2.29
N GLN A 170 2.02 -9.09 1.52
CA GLN A 170 2.74 -10.33 1.88
C GLN A 170 3.55 -10.17 3.17
N THR A 171 4.10 -8.97 3.39
CA THR A 171 4.84 -8.63 4.61
C THR A 171 4.18 -7.43 5.27
N LEU A 172 3.64 -7.63 6.47
CA LEU A 172 3.11 -6.55 7.28
C LEU A 172 4.24 -5.83 8.03
N PRO A 173 4.12 -4.51 8.26
CA PRO A 173 5.08 -3.76 9.06
C PRO A 173 5.12 -4.32 10.49
N GLU A 174 6.33 -4.48 11.03
CA GLU A 174 6.51 -4.95 12.39
C GLU A 174 5.91 -3.98 13.41
N LEU A 175 5.48 -4.50 14.56
CA LEU A 175 5.02 -3.65 15.67
C LEU A 175 6.16 -2.78 16.19
N ALA A 176 7.37 -3.34 16.25
CA ALA A 176 8.60 -2.65 16.64
C ALA A 176 9.70 -2.98 15.61
N PRO A 177 9.77 -2.25 14.48
CA PRO A 177 10.75 -2.54 13.43
C PRO A 177 12.17 -2.18 13.86
N ALA A 178 13.15 -2.82 13.23
CA ALA A 178 14.50 -2.26 13.18
C ALA A 178 14.56 -1.18 12.09
N GLU A 179 15.58 -0.32 12.13
CA GLU A 179 15.83 0.65 11.06
C GLU A 179 15.98 -0.09 9.71
N PRO A 180 15.34 0.39 8.62
CA PRO A 180 15.48 -0.20 7.30
C PRO A 180 16.94 -0.30 6.86
N GLY A 181 17.31 -1.42 6.22
CA GLY A 181 18.65 -1.60 5.67
C GLY A 181 18.86 -0.87 4.34
N SER A 182 20.11 -0.87 3.86
CA SER A 182 20.51 -0.19 2.61
C SER A 182 19.75 -0.68 1.37
N GLU A 183 19.17 -1.88 1.41
CA GLU A 183 18.29 -2.39 0.36
C GLU A 183 17.02 -1.55 0.15
N ARG A 184 16.65 -0.72 1.14
CA ARG A 184 15.53 0.23 1.07
C ARG A 184 15.96 1.68 0.77
N ASP A 185 17.25 1.96 0.55
CA ASP A 185 17.76 3.32 0.27
C ASP A 185 17.07 3.97 -0.94
N TRP A 186 16.67 3.16 -1.92
CA TRP A 186 15.95 3.65 -3.09
C TRP A 186 14.57 4.23 -2.73
N LEU A 187 13.86 3.59 -1.79
CA LEU A 187 12.54 4.02 -1.34
C LEU A 187 12.68 5.22 -0.41
N TYR A 188 13.65 5.18 0.50
CA TYR A 188 14.00 6.32 1.35
C TYR A 188 14.26 7.59 0.53
N SER A 189 15.06 7.47 -0.54
CA SER A 189 15.38 8.59 -1.43
C SER A 189 14.12 9.18 -2.10
N LEU A 190 13.15 8.32 -2.47
CA LEU A 190 11.87 8.76 -3.04
C LEU A 190 10.98 9.43 -2.00
N LEU A 191 10.92 8.90 -0.77
CA LEU A 191 10.17 9.48 0.36
C LEU A 191 10.74 10.84 0.78
N GLN A 192 12.06 10.97 0.83
CA GLN A 192 12.71 12.25 1.11
C GLN A 192 12.41 13.30 0.03
N ALA A 193 12.47 12.89 -1.24
CA ALA A 193 12.21 13.74 -2.38
C ALA A 193 10.74 14.18 -2.47
N TRP A 194 9.80 13.35 -2.02
CA TRP A 194 8.38 13.69 -2.05
C TRP A 194 8.08 14.94 -1.22
N GLN A 195 7.46 15.94 -1.85
CA GLN A 195 7.02 17.16 -1.20
C GLN A 195 5.51 17.34 -1.40
N PRO A 196 4.74 17.59 -0.33
CA PRO A 196 3.29 17.78 -0.46
C PRO A 196 2.92 18.86 -1.49
N THR A 197 3.72 19.92 -1.61
CA THR A 197 3.47 21.05 -2.54
C THR A 197 3.68 20.72 -4.00
N GLU A 198 4.37 19.62 -4.31
CA GLU A 198 4.62 19.16 -5.69
C GLU A 198 3.60 18.12 -6.15
N ASP A 199 2.91 17.47 -5.21
CA ASP A 199 1.99 16.36 -5.47
C ASP A 199 0.53 16.72 -5.18
N LEU A 200 0.24 17.33 -4.03
CA LEU A 200 -1.12 17.71 -3.65
C LEU A 200 -1.55 18.96 -4.43
N GLU A 201 -2.55 18.83 -5.30
CA GLU A 201 -3.05 19.92 -6.16
C GLU A 201 -3.47 21.16 -5.38
N THR A 202 -4.07 20.97 -4.20
CA THR A 202 -4.52 22.05 -3.32
C THR A 202 -4.20 21.71 -1.87
N ILE A 203 -3.50 22.60 -1.17
CA ILE A 203 -3.22 22.46 0.27
C ILE A 203 -4.00 23.54 1.02
N THR A 204 -5.00 23.11 1.80
CA THR A 204 -5.80 23.98 2.69
C THR A 204 -5.26 23.97 4.12
N SER A 205 -4.53 22.92 4.51
CA SER A 205 -3.86 22.80 5.82
C SER A 205 -2.41 22.38 5.66
N ARG A 206 -1.48 23.31 5.88
CA ARG A 206 -0.04 23.03 5.82
C ARG A 206 0.42 22.03 6.90
N PRO A 207 -0.05 22.12 8.16
CA PRO A 207 0.31 21.12 9.17
C PRO A 207 -0.10 19.70 8.78
N ASP A 208 -1.31 19.52 8.26
CA ASP A 208 -1.80 18.20 7.84
C ASP A 208 -1.04 17.69 6.60
N ALA A 209 -0.66 18.58 5.67
CA ALA A 209 0.22 18.22 4.54
C ALA A 209 1.60 17.72 5.00
N THR A 210 2.21 18.35 6.01
CA THR A 210 3.44 17.84 6.63
C THR A 210 3.20 16.50 7.33
N ALA A 211 2.05 16.32 7.97
CA ALA A 211 1.68 15.06 8.60
C ALA A 211 1.51 13.91 7.59
N VAL A 212 1.09 14.17 6.34
CA VAL A 212 1.12 13.16 5.26
C VAL A 212 2.55 12.65 5.05
N LYS A 213 3.55 13.55 5.03
CA LYS A 213 4.96 13.16 4.89
C LYS A 213 5.43 12.32 6.08
N ALA A 214 5.05 12.70 7.30
CA ALA A 214 5.35 11.91 8.50
C ALA A 214 4.75 10.50 8.40
N GLY A 215 3.50 10.39 7.96
CA GLY A 215 2.82 9.11 7.74
C GLY A 215 3.51 8.22 6.71
N LEU A 216 3.85 8.77 5.54
CA LEU A 216 4.58 8.04 4.49
C LEU A 216 5.95 7.52 4.97
N LEU A 217 6.65 8.25 5.83
CA LEU A 217 7.88 7.78 6.45
C LEU A 217 7.61 6.69 7.51
N CYS A 218 6.59 6.91 8.33
CA CYS A 218 6.23 6.00 9.42
C CYS A 218 5.85 4.60 8.92
N ILE A 219 5.04 4.49 7.87
CA ILE A 219 4.60 3.20 7.33
C ILE A 219 5.74 2.34 6.74
N HIS A 220 6.87 2.98 6.40
CA HIS A 220 8.09 2.33 5.88
C HIS A 220 9.23 2.28 6.90
N ASP A 221 8.90 2.45 8.17
CA ASP A 221 9.81 2.24 9.31
C ASP A 221 10.93 3.29 9.46
N TYR A 222 10.85 4.40 8.72
CA TYR A 222 11.71 5.58 8.91
C TYR A 222 11.21 6.41 10.11
N LEU A 223 11.32 5.82 11.30
CA LEU A 223 10.71 6.35 12.53
C LEU A 223 11.33 7.69 12.95
N ASP A 224 12.65 7.86 12.81
CA ASP A 224 13.35 9.10 13.19
C ASP A 224 12.91 10.29 12.32
N GLU A 225 12.79 10.10 11.01
CA GLU A 225 12.31 11.15 10.11
C GLU A 225 10.82 11.41 10.30
N SER A 226 10.01 10.35 10.47
CA SER A 226 8.61 10.49 10.83
C SER A 226 8.43 11.31 12.11
N HIS A 227 9.25 11.03 13.13
CA HIS A 227 9.28 11.78 14.39
C HIS A 227 9.57 13.27 14.15
N GLN A 228 10.60 13.59 13.36
CA GLN A 228 10.95 14.99 13.05
C GLN A 228 9.80 15.75 12.39
N PHE A 229 9.16 15.15 11.37
CA PHE A 229 8.05 15.80 10.67
C PHE A 229 6.81 15.91 11.55
N SER A 230 6.41 14.85 12.25
CA SER A 230 5.26 14.87 13.15
C SER A 230 5.43 15.87 14.30
N GLN A 231 6.62 15.93 14.92
CA GLN A 231 6.95 16.89 15.96
C GLN A 231 6.93 18.34 15.47
N SER A 232 7.34 18.59 14.22
CA SER A 232 7.35 19.95 13.66
C SER A 232 5.96 20.59 13.53
N VAL A 233 4.91 19.78 13.56
CA VAL A 233 3.49 20.19 13.46
C VAL A 233 2.68 19.73 14.67
N GLN A 234 3.35 19.47 15.79
CA GLN A 234 2.69 19.05 17.02
C GLN A 234 1.63 20.07 17.44
N HIS A 235 0.48 19.59 17.90
CA HIS A 235 -0.64 20.43 18.34
C HIS A 235 -1.11 21.46 17.30
N ASP A 236 -0.88 21.19 16.01
CA ASP A 236 -1.44 21.91 14.87
C ASP A 236 -2.29 20.95 14.00
N GLY A 237 -2.82 21.44 12.88
CA GLY A 237 -3.70 20.66 11.99
C GLY A 237 -5.13 20.52 12.49
N ARG A 238 -6.03 20.09 11.60
CA ARG A 238 -7.48 20.08 11.84
C ARG A 238 -7.88 19.07 12.92
N HIS A 239 -7.34 17.87 12.84
CA HIS A 239 -7.64 16.76 13.75
C HIS A 239 -6.40 16.23 14.46
N ARG A 240 -5.32 17.02 14.54
CA ARG A 240 -4.05 16.61 15.18
C ARG A 240 -3.41 15.38 14.51
N ALA A 241 -3.47 15.29 13.17
CA ALA A 241 -2.89 14.17 12.44
C ALA A 241 -1.38 14.01 12.72
N GLY A 242 -0.65 15.12 12.89
CA GLY A 242 0.75 15.10 13.33
C GLY A 242 0.95 14.41 14.67
N ASP A 243 0.14 14.75 15.69
CA ASP A 243 0.18 14.11 17.01
C ASP A 243 -0.19 12.62 16.93
N TYR A 244 -1.05 12.23 15.98
CA TYR A 244 -1.44 10.83 15.79
C TYR A 244 -0.29 10.01 15.15
N TRP A 245 0.37 10.53 14.11
CA TRP A 245 1.57 9.89 13.59
C TRP A 245 2.70 9.81 14.63
N HIS A 246 2.83 10.84 15.47
CA HIS A 246 3.76 10.84 16.59
C HIS A 246 3.45 9.73 17.62
N HIS A 247 2.16 9.54 17.92
CA HIS A 247 1.68 8.45 18.77
C HIS A 247 2.04 7.07 18.19
N ILE A 248 1.74 6.83 16.91
CA ILE A 248 2.06 5.56 16.25
C ILE A 248 3.57 5.35 16.24
N MET A 249 4.35 6.37 15.88
CA MET A 249 5.81 6.29 15.86
C MET A 249 6.38 5.81 17.20
N HIS A 250 6.03 6.44 18.33
CA HIS A 250 6.53 5.99 19.64
C HIS A 250 5.99 4.63 20.07
N ARG A 251 4.77 4.24 19.66
CA ARG A 251 4.27 2.87 19.87
C ARG A 251 5.18 1.86 19.17
N ARG A 252 5.70 2.23 18.00
CA ARG A 252 6.62 1.44 17.18
C ARG A 252 8.09 1.52 17.61
N GLU A 253 8.45 2.47 18.46
CA GLU A 253 9.76 2.58 19.15
C GLU A 253 9.77 1.88 20.53
N PRO A 254 8.85 0.94 20.76
CA PRO A 254 8.37 0.53 22.09
C PRO A 254 8.37 1.55 23.24
N ASP A 255 8.26 2.85 22.99
CA ASP A 255 8.10 3.88 24.02
C ASP A 255 6.61 4.09 24.33
N TYR A 256 6.03 3.08 24.97
CA TYR A 256 4.61 3.05 25.30
C TYR A 256 4.18 4.22 26.19
N SER A 257 5.09 4.76 27.00
CA SER A 257 4.80 5.89 27.87
C SER A 257 4.59 7.19 27.08
N ASN A 258 5.47 7.46 26.11
CA ASN A 258 5.35 8.61 25.21
C ASN A 258 4.24 8.38 24.19
N ALA A 259 4.03 7.17 23.69
CA ALA A 259 2.88 6.84 22.85
C ALA A 259 1.56 7.24 23.55
N LYS A 260 1.40 6.88 24.84
CA LYS A 260 0.21 7.29 25.63
C LYS A 260 0.15 8.78 25.94
N TYR A 261 1.27 9.49 25.97
CA TYR A 261 1.24 10.95 26.05
C TYR A 261 0.63 11.53 24.77
N TRP A 262 1.11 11.11 23.60
CA TRP A 262 0.64 11.60 22.31
C TRP A 262 -0.80 11.19 21.99
N SER A 263 -1.25 9.99 22.39
CA SER A 263 -2.66 9.63 22.25
C SER A 263 -3.61 10.61 22.97
N ARG A 264 -3.18 11.17 24.12
CA ARG A 264 -3.94 12.21 24.83
C ARG A 264 -3.86 13.56 24.12
N ALA A 265 -2.74 13.85 23.45
CA ALA A 265 -2.58 15.05 22.64
C ALA A 265 -3.45 15.02 21.38
N VAL A 266 -3.61 13.84 20.74
CA VAL A 266 -4.56 13.61 19.64
C VAL A 266 -5.98 13.99 20.06
N GLY A 267 -6.41 13.53 21.24
CA GLY A 267 -7.76 13.75 21.72
C GLY A 267 -8.77 12.95 20.88
N TYR A 268 -9.76 13.64 20.30
CA TYR A 268 -10.71 13.01 19.37
C TYR A 268 -10.24 13.17 17.94
N HIS A 269 -10.14 12.05 17.23
CA HIS A 269 -9.88 11.99 15.79
C HIS A 269 -11.02 11.22 15.11
N PRO A 270 -11.57 11.67 13.95
CA PRO A 270 -12.69 10.99 13.28
C PRO A 270 -12.45 9.50 13.01
N LEU A 271 -11.21 9.14 12.67
CA LEU A 271 -10.80 7.74 12.46
C LEU A 271 -11.13 6.80 13.63
N LEU A 272 -11.21 7.31 14.86
CA LEU A 272 -11.53 6.47 16.03
C LEU A 272 -12.96 5.91 15.98
N ASP A 273 -13.86 6.53 15.22
CA ASP A 273 -15.21 6.01 14.97
C ASP A 273 -15.24 5.01 13.80
N GLU A 274 -14.27 5.06 12.87
CA GLU A 274 -14.23 4.22 11.65
C GLU A 274 -13.46 2.91 11.86
N LEU A 275 -12.39 2.94 12.67
CA LEU A 275 -11.53 1.77 12.91
C LEU A 275 -12.24 0.53 13.45
N PRO A 276 -13.22 0.62 14.38
CA PRO A 276 -13.90 -0.56 14.90
C PRO A 276 -14.52 -1.44 13.82
N ASP A 277 -15.15 -0.84 12.80
CA ASP A 277 -15.79 -1.58 11.71
C ASP A 277 -14.75 -2.27 10.82
N MET A 278 -13.59 -1.63 10.60
CA MET A 278 -12.51 -2.18 9.78
C MET A 278 -11.70 -3.27 10.49
N VAL A 279 -11.62 -3.23 11.83
CA VAL A 279 -10.92 -4.25 12.64
C VAL A 279 -11.84 -5.41 13.04
N ALA A 280 -13.17 -5.22 13.04
CA ALA A 280 -14.13 -6.26 13.42
C ALA A 280 -13.91 -7.62 12.73
N PRO A 281 -13.67 -7.69 11.39
CA PRO A 281 -13.39 -8.96 10.73
C PRO A 281 -12.16 -9.70 11.26
N LEU A 282 -11.17 -8.99 11.83
CA LEU A 282 -9.98 -9.62 12.39
C LEU A 282 -10.28 -10.42 13.65
N PHE A 283 -11.20 -9.93 14.50
CA PHE A 283 -11.63 -10.71 15.67
C PHE A 283 -12.32 -12.01 15.25
N GLU A 284 -13.11 -11.97 14.17
CA GLU A 284 -13.76 -13.16 13.60
C GLU A 284 -12.77 -14.13 12.96
N GLN A 285 -11.67 -13.62 12.40
CA GLN A 285 -10.60 -14.41 11.78
C GLN A 285 -9.76 -15.19 12.80
N PHE A 286 -9.27 -14.55 13.88
CA PHE A 286 -8.33 -15.20 14.81
C PHE A 286 -9.03 -16.07 15.86
N GLN A 287 -10.15 -15.61 16.45
CA GLN A 287 -10.97 -16.34 17.44
C GLN A 287 -10.27 -16.89 18.70
N SER A 288 -8.97 -16.69 18.90
CA SER A 288 -8.27 -17.10 20.13
C SER A 288 -8.64 -16.23 21.31
N SER A 289 -8.57 -16.80 22.51
CA SER A 289 -8.79 -16.07 23.77
C SER A 289 -7.86 -14.86 23.88
N GLN A 290 -6.60 -15.00 23.47
CA GLN A 290 -5.58 -13.97 23.52
C GLN A 290 -5.98 -12.73 22.71
N VAL A 291 -6.60 -12.92 21.54
CA VAL A 291 -7.09 -11.82 20.70
C VAL A 291 -8.45 -11.31 21.20
N LEU A 292 -9.38 -12.21 21.55
CA LEU A 292 -10.74 -11.84 21.96
C LEU A 292 -10.78 -11.07 23.30
N ASP A 293 -9.83 -11.32 24.20
CA ASP A 293 -9.69 -10.57 25.46
C ASP A 293 -9.45 -9.06 25.21
N TRP A 294 -8.90 -8.70 24.03
CA TRP A 294 -8.67 -7.31 23.61
C TRP A 294 -9.86 -6.66 22.89
N GLN A 295 -10.91 -7.41 22.50
CA GLN A 295 -12.02 -6.85 21.74
C GLN A 295 -12.72 -5.70 22.48
N THR A 296 -13.04 -5.89 23.76
CA THR A 296 -13.72 -4.86 24.56
C THR A 296 -12.80 -3.69 24.94
N PRO A 297 -11.54 -3.91 25.37
CA PRO A 297 -10.59 -2.81 25.59
C PRO A 297 -10.32 -1.97 24.34
N LEU A 298 -10.09 -2.60 23.18
CA LEU A 298 -9.79 -1.90 21.94
C LEU A 298 -10.98 -1.12 21.39
N VAL A 299 -12.20 -1.64 21.57
CA VAL A 299 -13.44 -0.98 21.12
C VAL A 299 -14.28 -0.56 22.33
N SER A 300 -13.92 0.56 22.92
CA SER A 300 -14.61 1.12 24.08
C SER A 300 -15.69 2.11 23.66
N SER A 301 -16.94 1.86 24.05
CA SER A 301 -18.10 2.71 23.72
C SER A 301 -18.28 2.94 22.21
N GLY A 302 -17.95 1.93 21.40
CA GLY A 302 -18.05 2.00 19.93
C GLY A 302 -16.91 2.75 19.25
N ARG A 303 -15.82 3.05 19.96
CA ARG A 303 -14.64 3.76 19.42
C ARG A 303 -13.37 2.98 19.65
N TRP A 304 -12.44 3.11 18.72
CA TRP A 304 -11.09 2.59 18.86
C TRP A 304 -10.33 3.32 19.96
N SER A 305 -9.64 2.58 20.83
CA SER A 305 -8.84 3.12 21.92
C SER A 305 -7.35 3.06 21.59
N LEU A 306 -6.76 4.24 21.33
CA LEU A 306 -5.31 4.39 21.12
C LEU A 306 -4.49 3.89 22.31
N ASN A 307 -4.96 4.12 23.53
CA ASN A 307 -4.25 3.73 24.73
C ASN A 307 -4.28 2.22 24.96
N ASP A 308 -5.44 1.60 24.77
CA ASP A 308 -5.56 0.15 24.92
C ASP A 308 -4.83 -0.57 23.78
N PHE A 309 -4.74 0.02 22.58
CA PHE A 309 -3.92 -0.56 21.52
C PHE A 309 -2.42 -0.48 21.81
N VAL A 310 -1.94 0.57 22.48
CA VAL A 310 -0.56 0.60 23.01
C VAL A 310 -0.33 -0.54 24.00
N ASP A 311 -1.28 -0.79 24.91
CA ASP A 311 -1.17 -1.89 25.87
C ASP A 311 -1.23 -3.27 25.18
N CYS A 312 -2.03 -3.42 24.13
CA CYS A 312 -2.05 -4.61 23.30
C CYS A 312 -0.69 -4.88 22.65
N CYS A 313 -0.05 -3.86 22.07
CA CYS A 313 1.31 -3.99 21.50
C CYS A 313 2.36 -4.31 22.57
N ALA A 314 2.23 -3.74 23.78
CA ALA A 314 3.10 -4.08 24.90
C ALA A 314 2.95 -5.56 25.32
N GLU A 315 1.73 -6.09 25.34
CA GLU A 315 1.45 -7.50 25.61
C GLU A 315 2.00 -8.42 24.51
N CYS A 316 1.90 -8.02 23.24
CA CYS A 316 2.54 -8.74 22.12
C CYS A 316 4.05 -8.91 22.36
N ALA A 317 4.73 -7.85 22.79
CA ALA A 317 6.17 -7.86 23.06
C ALA A 317 6.54 -8.69 24.30
N ALA A 318 5.69 -8.70 25.33
CA ALA A 318 5.94 -9.43 26.57
C ALA A 318 5.64 -10.93 26.47
N SER A 319 4.53 -11.30 25.82
CA SER A 319 4.07 -12.69 25.71
C SER A 319 4.73 -13.44 24.55
N GLY A 320 5.03 -12.74 23.44
CA GLY A 320 5.44 -13.36 22.19
C GLY A 320 4.36 -14.23 21.55
N ASP A 321 3.09 -14.03 21.90
CA ASP A 321 1.98 -14.83 21.36
C ASP A 321 1.82 -14.57 19.85
N PRO A 322 1.92 -15.60 18.99
CA PRO A 322 1.97 -15.41 17.54
C PRO A 322 0.64 -14.92 16.95
N GLU A 323 -0.50 -15.32 17.50
CA GLU A 323 -1.81 -14.90 17.00
C GLU A 323 -2.11 -13.45 17.38
N LEU A 324 -1.85 -13.07 18.64
CA LEU A 324 -1.98 -11.69 19.07
C LEU A 324 -1.03 -10.76 18.30
N ASN A 325 0.21 -11.21 18.05
CA ASN A 325 1.15 -10.46 17.21
C ASN A 325 0.64 -10.28 15.78
N ALA A 326 0.12 -11.35 15.15
CA ALA A 326 -0.43 -11.27 13.79
C ALA A 326 -1.65 -10.34 13.73
N PHE A 327 -2.58 -10.45 14.69
CA PHE A 327 -3.73 -9.55 14.83
C PHE A 327 -3.28 -8.09 14.97
N ALA A 328 -2.36 -7.81 15.89
CA ALA A 328 -1.92 -6.44 16.15
C ALA A 328 -1.18 -5.84 14.94
N LYS A 329 -0.41 -6.62 14.18
CA LYS A 329 0.22 -6.16 12.93
C LYS A 329 -0.82 -5.79 11.88
N GLN A 330 -1.86 -6.60 11.70
CA GLN A 330 -2.96 -6.31 10.78
C GLN A 330 -3.76 -5.07 11.21
N ALA A 331 -4.12 -4.96 12.49
CA ALA A 331 -4.81 -3.80 13.03
C ALA A 331 -3.99 -2.51 12.89
N GLN A 332 -2.68 -2.57 13.16
CA GLN A 332 -1.76 -1.45 12.95
C GLN A 332 -1.67 -1.04 11.48
N TRP A 333 -1.59 -2.01 10.56
CA TRP A 333 -1.56 -1.70 9.13
C TRP A 333 -2.84 -1.00 8.68
N ILE A 334 -4.02 -1.50 9.07
CA ILE A 334 -5.33 -0.86 8.83
C ILE A 334 -5.34 0.58 9.38
N GLU A 335 -4.92 0.76 10.64
CA GLU A 335 -4.85 2.07 11.30
C GLU A 335 -4.00 3.06 10.50
N MET A 336 -2.80 2.65 10.09
CA MET A 336 -1.90 3.52 9.34
C MET A 336 -2.43 3.85 7.94
N GLN A 337 -3.03 2.89 7.23
CA GLN A 337 -3.57 3.15 5.89
C GLN A 337 -4.73 4.16 5.94
N LEU A 338 -5.67 3.97 6.86
CA LEU A 338 -6.80 4.88 7.02
C LEU A 338 -6.37 6.24 7.56
N LEU A 339 -5.40 6.28 8.49
CA LEU A 339 -4.87 7.55 8.99
C LEU A 339 -4.21 8.36 7.87
N LEU A 340 -3.46 7.72 6.97
CA LEU A 340 -2.81 8.42 5.86
C LEU A 340 -3.83 9.05 4.92
N GLN A 341 -4.86 8.30 4.57
CA GLN A 341 -5.96 8.79 3.74
C GLN A 341 -6.68 9.97 4.40
N ARG A 342 -7.03 9.85 5.69
CA ARG A 342 -7.68 10.92 6.45
C ARG A 342 -6.79 12.16 6.57
N THR A 343 -5.49 11.95 6.80
CA THR A 343 -4.49 13.04 6.87
C THR A 343 -4.40 13.80 5.54
N SER A 344 -4.41 13.08 4.42
CA SER A 344 -4.42 13.69 3.07
C SER A 344 -5.70 14.47 2.80
N LEU A 345 -6.87 13.93 3.19
CA LEU A 345 -8.13 14.65 3.10
C LEU A 345 -8.12 15.93 3.94
N ASP A 346 -7.62 15.88 5.17
CA ASP A 346 -7.51 17.06 6.04
C ASP A 346 -6.51 18.10 5.48
N ALA A 347 -5.48 17.65 4.75
CA ALA A 347 -4.52 18.53 4.08
C ALA A 347 -5.13 19.28 2.89
N THR A 348 -6.06 18.67 2.15
CA THR A 348 -6.52 19.12 0.83
C THR A 348 -7.95 19.65 0.81
N THR A 349 -8.83 19.12 1.66
CA THR A 349 -10.24 19.52 1.72
C THR A 349 -10.43 20.68 2.68
N GLY A 350 -11.31 21.63 2.33
CA GLY A 350 -11.55 22.89 3.02
C GLY A 350 -12.42 22.76 4.25
#